data_AF-A0A377ZEH1-F1
#
_entry.id   AF-A0A377ZEH1-F1
#
_cell.length_a   1.000
_cell.length_b   1.000
_cell.length_c   1.000
_cell.angle_alpha   90.00
_cell.angle_beta   90.00
_cell.angle_gamma   90.00
#
_symmetry.space_group_name_H-M   'P 1'
#
loop_
_entity.id
_entity.type
_entity.pdbx_description
1 polymer ?
#
loop_
_entity_poly.entity_id
_entity_poly.type
_entity_poly.pdbx_seq_one_letter_code
_entity_poly.pdbx_strand_id
1 'polypeptide(L)' 'MSALAEMERELIVERTRAGLAAAREQGRIGGRRRIMTTEVVERCRRMLENGATRQQVADVIGVGVKTIYKYFPIG' A
#
# COMPACT_ATOMS: atom_id res chain seq x y z
N MET A 1 -23.72 -33.65 4.50
CA MET A 1 -22.25 -33.52 4.64
C MET A 1 -21.76 -32.07 4.44
N SER A 2 -22.58 -31.04 4.71
CA SER A 2 -22.18 -29.62 4.53
C SER A 2 -21.84 -28.91 5.86
N ALA A 3 -22.64 -29.14 6.92
CA ALA A 3 -22.51 -28.42 8.19
C ALA A 3 -21.13 -28.58 8.87
N LEU A 4 -20.52 -29.77 8.78
CA LEU A 4 -19.18 -30.00 9.35
C LEU A 4 -18.08 -29.25 8.59
N ALA A 5 -18.19 -29.18 7.26
CA ALA A 5 -17.23 -28.45 6.43
C ALA A 5 -17.33 -26.92 6.64
N GLU A 6 -18.54 -26.41 6.86
CA GLU A 6 -18.77 -25.00 7.21
C GLU A 6 -18.17 -24.66 8.58
N MET A 7 -18.38 -25.52 9.59
CA MET A 7 -17.80 -25.37 10.93
C MET A 7 -16.26 -25.36 10.89
N GLU A 8 -15.63 -26.27 10.13
CA GLU A 8 -14.17 -26.30 9.99
C GLU A 8 -13.63 -25.04 9.31
N ARG A 9 -14.33 -24.54 8.28
CA ARG A 9 -13.98 -23.28 7.62
C ARG A 9 -14.06 -22.10 8.58
N GLU A 10 -15.10 -22.02 9.39
CA GLU A 10 -15.27 -20.96 10.39
C GLU A 10 -14.13 -20.95 11.40
N LEU A 11 -13.74 -22.13 11.89
CA LEU A 11 -12.62 -22.28 12.82
C LEU A 11 -11.28 -21.81 12.21
N ILE A 12 -11.05 -22.10 10.93
CA ILE A 12 -9.85 -21.62 10.20
C ILE A 12 -9.86 -20.10 10.07
N VAL A 13 -11.01 -19.51 9.75
CA VAL A 13 -11.16 -18.05 9.63
C VAL A 13 -10.91 -17.36 10.96
N GLU A 14 -11.47 -17.89 12.05
CA GLU A 14 -11.28 -17.37 13.40
C GLU A 14 -9.80 -17.40 13.79
N ARG A 15 -9.14 -18.54 13.62
CA ARG A 15 -7.72 -18.69 13.94
C ARG A 15 -6.83 -17.76 13.12
N THR A 16 -7.15 -17.59 11.84
CA THR A 16 -6.43 -16.67 10.94
C THR A 16 -6.58 -15.22 11.42
N ARG A 17 -7.79 -14.81 11.81
CA ARG A 17 -8.05 -13.47 12.35
C ARG A 17 -7.31 -13.22 13.66
N ALA A 18 -7.32 -14.19 14.57
CA ALA A 18 -6.58 -14.11 15.82
C ALA A 18 -5.06 -13.95 15.58
N GLY A 19 -4.49 -14.73 14.66
CA GLY A 19 -3.08 -14.60 14.28
C GLY A 19 -2.74 -13.24 13.64
N LEU A 20 -3.62 -12.73 12.77
CA LEU A 20 -3.46 -11.39 12.18
C LEU A 20 -3.57 -10.27 13.22
N ALA A 21 -4.42 -10.42 14.24
CA ALA A 21 -4.54 -9.47 15.34
C ALA A 21 -3.26 -9.44 16.19
N ALA A 22 -2.77 -10.61 16.62
CA ALA A 22 -1.52 -10.73 17.37
C ALA A 22 -0.32 -10.15 16.59
N ALA A 23 -0.24 -10.39 15.28
CA ALA A 23 0.82 -9.81 14.46
C ALA A 23 0.73 -8.27 14.37
N ARG A 24 -0.49 -7.71 14.32
CA ARG A 24 -0.70 -6.25 14.34
C ARG A 24 -0.28 -5.63 15.67
N GLU A 25 -0.59 -6.29 16.79
CA GLU A 25 -0.15 -5.85 18.13
C GLU A 25 1.38 -5.80 18.25
N GLN A 26 2.07 -6.72 17.59
CA GLN A 26 3.54 -6.72 17.46
C GLN A 26 4.07 -5.66 16.47
N GLY A 27 3.22 -4.80 15.92
CA GLY A 27 3.59 -3.71 15.01
C GLY A 27 3.60 -4.08 13.52
N ARG A 28 3.15 -5.28 13.13
CA ARG A 28 3.06 -5.66 11.72
C ARG A 28 1.84 -5.00 11.07
N ILE A 29 2.07 -4.06 10.17
CA ILE A 29 1.00 -3.36 9.42
C ILE A 29 0.28 -4.29 8.42
N GLY A 30 1.03 -5.15 7.72
CA GLY A 30 0.50 -6.02 6.66
C GLY A 30 0.21 -5.29 5.34
N GLY A 31 -0.49 -5.95 4.41
CA GLY A 31 -0.91 -5.36 3.12
C GLY A 31 0.21 -5.19 2.08
N ARG A 32 -0.11 -4.50 0.97
CA ARG A 32 0.84 -4.19 -0.10
C ARG A 32 1.84 -3.13 0.38
N ARG A 33 3.13 -3.38 0.21
CA ARG A 33 4.19 -2.42 0.56
C ARG A 33 4.01 -1.11 -0.23
N ARG A 34 4.19 0.03 0.45
CA ARG A 34 4.05 1.36 -0.14
C ARG A 34 5.25 1.64 -1.04
N ILE A 35 4.98 1.96 -2.31
CA ILE A 35 6.02 2.33 -3.29
C ILE A 35 6.56 3.74 -3.02
N MET A 36 5.67 4.67 -2.70
CA MET A 36 6.00 6.07 -2.39
C MET A 36 6.55 6.19 -0.95
N THR A 37 7.79 5.74 -0.76
CA THR A 37 8.58 5.97 0.46
C THR A 37 9.02 7.45 0.56
N THR A 38 9.54 7.86 1.70
CA THR A 38 10.08 9.23 1.90
C THR A 38 11.15 9.56 0.86
N GLU A 39 12.10 8.66 0.62
CA GLU A 39 13.16 8.82 -0.39
C GLU A 39 12.59 8.99 -1.80
N VAL A 40 11.57 8.20 -2.14
CA VAL A 40 10.89 8.29 -3.44
C VAL A 40 10.17 9.64 -3.57
N VAL A 41 9.51 10.11 -2.51
CA VAL A 41 8.87 11.43 -2.49
C VAL A 41 9.90 12.54 -2.67
N GLU A 42 11.04 12.50 -1.99
CA GLU A 42 12.12 13.48 -2.18
C GLU A 42 12.70 13.46 -3.60
N ARG A 43 12.85 12.26 -4.19
CA ARG A 43 13.24 12.13 -5.60
C ARG A 43 12.20 12.77 -6.54
N CYS A 44 10.92 12.48 -6.34
CA CYS A 44 9.84 13.08 -7.11
C CYS A 44 9.83 14.61 -7.00
N ARG A 45 10.02 15.15 -5.78
CA ARG A 45 10.08 16.59 -5.54
C ARG A 45 11.18 17.25 -6.37
N ARG A 46 12.41 16.72 -6.29
CA ARG A 46 13.55 17.22 -7.07
C ARG A 46 13.30 17.17 -8.57
N MET A 47 12.66 16.12 -9.07
CA MET A 47 12.31 16.04 -10.50
C MET A 47 11.33 17.14 -10.92
N LEU A 48 10.31 17.41 -10.10
CA LEU A 48 9.35 18.48 -10.37
C LEU A 48 10.00 19.87 -10.30
N GLU A 49 10.87 20.11 -9.32
CA GLU A 49 11.64 21.36 -9.18
C GLU A 49 12.57 21.60 -10.37
N ASN A 50 13.15 20.53 -10.94
CA ASN A 50 13.96 20.57 -12.16
C ASN A 50 13.12 20.69 -13.45
N GLY A 51 11.81 20.92 -13.35
CA GLY A 51 10.93 21.17 -14.49
C GLY A 51 10.34 19.92 -15.15
N ALA A 52 10.50 18.73 -14.57
CA ALA A 52 9.84 17.53 -15.10
C ALA A 52 8.31 17.64 -14.96
N THR A 53 7.59 17.16 -15.97
CA THR A 53 6.13 17.05 -15.89
C THR A 53 5.71 15.94 -14.92
N ARG A 54 4.53 16.08 -14.31
CA ARG A 54 3.96 15.05 -13.42
C ARG A 54 3.78 13.69 -14.11
N GLN A 55 3.53 13.69 -15.42
CA GLN A 55 3.48 12.46 -16.24
C GLN A 55 4.84 11.77 -16.28
N GLN A 56 5.90 12.51 -16.63
CA GLN A 56 7.26 11.97 -16.67
C GLN A 56 7.71 11.43 -15.31
N VAL A 57 7.37 12.12 -14.22
CA VAL A 57 7.65 11.62 -12.86
C VAL A 57 6.90 10.33 -12.58
N ALA A 58 5.63 10.24 -12.96
CA ALA A 58 4.82 9.03 -12.79
C ALA A 58 5.42 7.82 -13.53
N ASP A 59 5.83 8.03 -14.78
CA ASP A 59 6.41 6.99 -15.64
C ASP A 59 7.76 6.49 -15.10
N VAL A 60 8.63 7.40 -14.64
CA VAL A 60 9.95 7.05 -14.07
C VAL A 60 9.83 6.28 -12.75
N ILE A 61 8.79 6.56 -11.97
CA ILE A 61 8.56 5.92 -10.66
C ILE A 61 7.71 4.66 -10.79
N GLY A 62 7.03 4.47 -11.93
CA GLY A 62 6.15 3.32 -12.17
C GLY A 62 4.84 3.40 -11.38
N VAL A 63 4.31 4.61 -11.17
CA VAL A 63 3.03 4.84 -10.47
C VAL A 63 2.06 5.57 -11.38
N GLY A 64 0.76 5.50 -11.06
CA GLY A 64 -0.23 6.28 -11.80
C GLY A 64 -0.06 7.79 -11.54
N VAL A 65 -0.37 8.62 -12.53
CA VAL A 65 -0.29 10.09 -12.43
C VAL A 65 -1.13 10.64 -11.27
N LYS A 66 -2.29 10.02 -10.99
CA LYS A 66 -3.12 10.34 -9.82
C LYS A 66 -2.36 10.21 -8.50
N THR A 67 -1.43 9.25 -8.41
CA THR A 67 -0.55 9.10 -7.24
C THR A 67 0.38 10.31 -7.11
N ILE A 68 0.93 10.82 -8.21
CA ILE A 68 1.76 12.04 -8.17
C ILE A 68 0.94 13.25 -7.70
N TYR A 69 -0.27 13.45 -8.24
CA TYR A 69 -1.17 14.53 -7.80
C TYR A 69 -1.56 14.43 -6.32
N LYS A 70 -1.75 13.23 -5.78
CA LYS A 70 -2.06 13.02 -4.36
C LYS A 70 -0.94 13.52 -3.43
N TYR A 71 0.32 13.43 -3.87
CA TYR A 71 1.48 13.86 -3.08
C TYR A 71 1.91 15.28 -3.39
N PHE A 72 1.67 15.75 -4.62
CA PHE A 72 2.06 17.07 -5.12
C PHE A 72 0.86 17.79 -5.76
N PRO A 73 -0.14 18.20 -4.96
CA PRO A 73 -1.33 18.90 -5.47
C PRO A 73 -0.95 20.23 -6.13
N ILE A 74 -1.78 20.67 -7.07
CA ILE A 74 -1.72 22.04 -7.61
C ILE A 74 -2.66 22.88 -6.74
N GLY A 75 -2.13 23.97 -6.18
CA GLY A 75 -2.92 24.99 -5.49
C GLY A 75 -3.62 25.91 -6.48
#